data_AF-A0A815MCB5-F1
#
_entry.id   AF-A0A815MCB5-F1
#
_cell.length_a   1.000
_cell.length_b   1.000
_cell.length_c   1.000
_cell.angle_alpha   90.00
_cell.angle_beta   90.00
_cell.angle_gamma   90.00
#
_symmetry.space_group_name_H-M   'P 1'
#
loop_
_entity.id
_entity.type
_entity.pdbx_description
1 polymer ?
#
loop_
_entity_poly.entity_id
_entity_poly.type
_entity_poly.pdbx_seq_one_letter_code
_entity_poly.pdbx_strand_id
1 'polypeptide(L)'
;MWSASNYYGLTPDEVQQINDGFYEFDLNKNGYITVNEMRQCLSRNGVQFSDEEVDRVMAKMDLNRDGQVSYNEYMLYMSTIYRNRRL
;
A
#
# COMPACT_ATOMS: atom_id res chain seq x y z
N MET A 1 12.31 16.62 -16.32
CA MET A 1 11.06 16.06 -15.77
C MET A 1 11.44 15.21 -14.58
N TRP A 2 10.94 15.51 -13.38
CA TRP A 2 11.17 14.64 -12.23
C TRP A 2 10.39 13.35 -12.44
N SER A 3 11.07 12.20 -12.30
CA SER A 3 10.41 10.90 -12.32
C SER A 3 9.74 10.64 -10.96
N ALA A 4 8.63 9.90 -10.95
CA ALA A 4 7.95 9.50 -9.73
C ALA A 4 8.91 8.80 -8.73
N SER A 5 9.86 8.02 -9.25
CA SER A 5 10.97 7.42 -8.49
C SER A 5 11.77 8.44 -7.68
N ASN A 6 12.13 9.58 -8.27
CA ASN A 6 12.92 10.61 -7.58
C ASN A 6 12.09 11.38 -6.53
N TYR A 7 10.78 11.51 -6.72
CA TYR A 7 9.87 12.13 -5.75
C TYR A 7 9.73 11.30 -4.47
N TYR A 8 9.65 9.97 -4.60
CA TYR A 8 9.53 9.05 -3.47
C TYR A 8 10.88 8.60 -2.89
N GLY A 9 12.00 8.97 -3.51
CA GLY A 9 13.34 8.51 -3.11
C GLY A 9 13.53 7.00 -3.29
N LEU A 10 12.90 6.43 -4.33
CA LEU A 10 12.90 5.01 -4.67
C LEU A 10 13.50 4.78 -6.05
N THR A 11 14.04 3.59 -6.30
CA THR A 11 14.43 3.19 -7.67
C THR A 11 13.18 2.89 -8.51
N PRO A 12 13.29 2.93 -9.86
CA PRO A 12 12.18 2.53 -10.73
C PRO A 12 11.65 1.12 -10.41
N ASP A 13 12.54 0.18 -10.11
CA ASP A 13 12.16 -1.20 -9.77
C ASP A 13 11.37 -1.27 -8.45
N GLU A 14 11.74 -0.48 -7.44
CA GLU A 14 11.01 -0.41 -6.17
C GLU A 14 9.62 0.19 -6.34
N VAL A 15 9.52 1.27 -7.13
CA VAL A 15 8.22 1.86 -7.48
C VAL A 15 7.35 0.83 -8.20
N GLN A 16 7.94 0.05 -9.10
CA GLN A 16 7.22 -0.99 -9.81
C GLN A 16 6.74 -2.11 -8.88
N GLN A 17 7.59 -2.62 -7.98
CA GLN A 17 7.18 -3.63 -6.99
C GLN A 17 6.06 -3.13 -6.06
N ILE A 18 6.14 -1.87 -5.62
CA ILE A 18 5.09 -1.26 -4.80
C ILE A 18 3.79 -1.15 -5.61
N ASN A 19 3.87 -0.68 -6.86
CA ASN A 19 2.70 -0.57 -7.73
C ASN A 19 2.04 -1.93 -8.01
N ASP A 20 2.83 -2.95 -8.31
CA ASP A 20 2.30 -4.29 -8.56
C ASP A 20 1.56 -4.82 -7.34
N GLY A 21 2.11 -4.60 -6.13
CA GLY A 21 1.42 -4.89 -4.88
C GLY A 21 0.09 -4.15 -4.76
N PHE A 22 0.03 -2.86 -5.07
CA PHE A 22 -1.23 -2.09 -5.05
C PHE A 22 -2.30 -2.74 -5.95
N TYR A 23 -1.93 -3.14 -7.16
CA TYR A 23 -2.86 -3.79 -8.10
C TYR A 23 -3.30 -5.20 -7.66
N GLU A 24 -2.50 -5.89 -6.86
CA GLU A 24 -2.92 -7.15 -6.25
C GLU A 24 -3.94 -6.93 -5.11
N PHE A 25 -3.84 -5.82 -4.39
CA PHE A 25 -4.79 -5.46 -3.33
C PHE A 25 -6.09 -4.84 -3.89
N ASP A 26 -6.02 -3.99 -4.91
CA ASP A 26 -7.18 -3.35 -5.55
C ASP A 26 -7.93 -4.33 -6.47
N LEU A 27 -8.76 -5.19 -5.87
CA LEU A 27 -9.49 -6.25 -6.57
C LEU A 27 -10.53 -5.70 -7.55
N ASN A 28 -11.15 -4.56 -7.23
CA ASN A 28 -12.21 -3.97 -8.04
C ASN A 28 -11.68 -2.93 -9.07
N LYS A 29 -10.39 -2.57 -8.99
CA LYS A 29 -9.69 -1.61 -9.86
C LYS A 29 -10.26 -0.19 -9.80
N ASN A 30 -10.77 0.24 -8.66
CA ASN A 30 -11.32 1.57 -8.46
C ASN A 30 -10.25 2.60 -8.07
N GLY A 31 -8.99 2.17 -7.86
CA GLY A 31 -7.89 3.03 -7.44
C GLY A 31 -7.81 3.27 -5.92
N TYR A 32 -8.56 2.49 -5.14
CA TYR A 32 -8.60 2.53 -3.68
C TYR A 32 -8.54 1.11 -3.11
N ILE A 33 -7.87 0.96 -1.98
CA ILE A 33 -7.86 -0.31 -1.24
C ILE A 33 -8.78 -0.15 -0.05
N THR A 34 -9.89 -0.88 -0.04
CA THR A 34 -10.77 -0.96 1.12
C THR A 34 -10.24 -1.98 2.13
N VAL A 35 -10.66 -1.86 3.40
CA VAL A 35 -10.36 -2.87 4.44
C VAL A 35 -10.77 -4.28 4.00
N ASN A 36 -11.91 -4.42 3.32
CA ASN A 36 -12.39 -5.70 2.82
C ASN A 36 -11.51 -6.30 1.73
N GLU A 37 -10.99 -5.47 0.82
CA GLU A 37 -10.09 -5.91 -0.24
C GLU A 37 -8.72 -6.31 0.32
N MET A 38 -8.24 -5.54 1.29
CA MET A 38 -7.03 -5.88 2.04
C MET A 38 -7.17 -7.23 2.74
N ARG A 39 -8.26 -7.45 3.50
CA ARG A 39 -8.55 -8.75 4.15
C ARG A 39 -8.59 -9.90 3.16
N GLN A 40 -9.25 -9.71 2.02
CA GLN A 40 -9.37 -10.74 0.99
C GLN A 40 -8.02 -11.09 0.36
N CYS A 41 -7.21 -10.08 0.03
CA CYS A 41 -5.91 -10.29 -0.58
C CYS A 41 -4.92 -10.94 0.40
N LEU A 42 -4.92 -10.53 1.68
CA LEU A 42 -4.08 -11.15 2.72
C LEU A 42 -4.47 -12.61 2.97
N SER A 43 -5.78 -12.90 3.01
CA SER A 43 -6.28 -14.28 3.13
C SER A 43 -5.87 -15.16 1.95
N ARG A 44 -5.83 -14.60 0.72
CA ARG A 44 -5.39 -15.32 -0.49
C ARG A 44 -3.89 -15.59 -0.52
N ASN A 45 -3.08 -14.66 0.01
CA ASN A 45 -1.64 -14.81 0.10
C ASN A 45 -1.17 -15.78 1.20
N GLY A 46 -2.10 -16.43 1.91
CA GLY A 46 -1.79 -17.39 2.97
C GLY A 46 -1.22 -16.75 4.24
N VAL A 47 -1.21 -15.42 4.33
CA VAL A 47 -0.76 -14.68 5.51
C VAL A 47 -1.99 -14.35 6.35
N GLN A 48 -2.15 -15.07 7.45
CA GLN A 48 -3.23 -14.84 8.41
C GLN A 48 -2.92 -13.58 9.23
N PHE A 49 -3.42 -12.44 8.75
CA PHE A 49 -3.55 -11.25 9.59
C PHE A 49 -4.89 -11.31 10.33
N SER A 50 -4.85 -11.00 11.63
CA SER A 50 -6.06 -10.77 12.42
C SER A 50 -6.76 -9.48 11.98
N ASP A 51 -8.07 -9.40 12.21
CA ASP A 51 -8.84 -8.19 11.90
C ASP A 51 -8.24 -6.94 12.56
N GLU A 52 -7.73 -7.09 13.78
CA GLU A 52 -7.03 -6.02 14.51
C GLU A 52 -5.72 -5.59 13.84
N GLU A 53 -4.99 -6.51 13.21
CA GLU A 53 -3.78 -6.15 12.47
C GLU A 53 -4.10 -5.41 11.18
N VAL A 54 -5.12 -5.86 10.45
CA VAL A 54 -5.58 -5.16 9.24
C VAL A 54 -6.06 -3.76 9.59
N ASP A 55 -6.87 -3.62 10.64
CA ASP A 55 -7.38 -2.32 11.08
C ASP A 55 -6.23 -1.40 11.55
N ARG A 56 -5.21 -1.95 12.23
CA ARG A 56 -4.01 -1.19 12.61
C ARG A 56 -3.18 -0.75 11.43
N VAL A 57 -3.04 -1.59 10.40
CA VAL A 57 -2.29 -1.24 9.19
C VAL A 57 -3.07 -0.20 8.38
N MET A 58 -4.38 -0.39 8.20
CA MET A 58 -5.24 0.59 7.53
C MET A 58 -5.20 1.93 8.25
N ALA A 59 -5.34 1.97 9.57
CA ALA A 59 -5.28 3.22 10.33
C ALA A 59 -3.93 3.96 10.22
N LYS A 60 -2.85 3.28 9.82
CA LYS A 60 -1.53 3.89 9.56
C LYS A 60 -1.38 4.38 8.11
N MET A 61 -2.06 3.73 7.17
CA MET A 61 -1.99 4.04 5.75
C MET A 61 -3.04 5.08 5.33
N ASP A 62 -4.23 5.03 5.92
CA ASP A 62 -5.35 5.94 5.72
C ASP A 62 -5.07 7.27 6.45
N LEU A 63 -4.46 8.22 5.73
CA LEU A 63 -4.04 9.50 6.27
C LEU A 63 -5.22 10.48 6.34
N ASN A 64 -6.12 10.41 5.37
CA ASN A 64 -7.29 11.27 5.29
C ASN A 64 -8.48 10.77 6.14
N ARG A 65 -8.41 9.53 6.64
CA ARG A 65 -9.43 8.84 7.45
C ARG A 65 -10.76 8.67 6.73
N ASP A 66 -10.72 8.41 5.43
CA ASP A 66 -11.93 8.15 4.63
C ASP A 66 -12.35 6.67 4.64
N GLY A 67 -11.60 5.81 5.34
CA GLY A 67 -11.85 4.37 5.47
C GLY A 67 -11.33 3.55 4.28
N GLN A 68 -10.61 4.19 3.36
CA GLN A 68 -9.98 3.58 2.20
C GLN A 68 -8.54 4.11 2.07
N VAL A 69 -7.69 3.35 1.39
CA VAL A 69 -6.33 3.80 1.10
C VAL A 69 -6.25 4.11 -0.38
N SER A 70 -6.08 5.40 -0.70
CA SER A 70 -5.83 5.81 -2.07
C SER A 70 -4.44 5.38 -2.56
N TYR A 71 -4.26 5.29 -3.87
CA TYR A 71 -2.95 5.02 -4.47
C TYR A 71 -1.83 5.94 -3.94
N ASN A 72 -2.14 7.22 -3.74
CA ASN A 72 -1.16 8.20 -3.28
C ASN A 72 -0.74 7.95 -1.82
N GLU A 73 -1.70 7.61 -0.95
CA GLU A 73 -1.45 7.26 0.45
C GLU A 73 -0.66 5.96 0.56
N TYR A 74 -1.01 4.96 -0.24
CA TYR A 74 -0.27 3.71 -0.33
C TYR A 74 1.20 3.94 -0.72
N MET A 75 1.43 4.72 -1.79
CA MET A 75 2.77 5.06 -2.27
C MET A 75 3.59 5.84 -1.24
N LEU A 76 2.98 6.81 -0.55
CA LEU A 76 3.63 7.59 0.51
C LEU A 76 4.03 6.71 1.69
N TYR A 77 3.14 5.82 2.13
CA TYR A 77 3.41 4.91 3.23
C TYR A 77 4.51 3.91 2.85
N MET A 78 4.37 3.23 1.71
CA MET A 78 5.33 2.22 1.25
C MET A 78 6.71 2.83 1.00
N SER A 79 6.80 3.99 0.34
CA SER A 79 8.09 4.68 0.15
C SER A 79 8.77 5.05 1.46
N THR A 80 8.01 5.36 2.51
CA THR A 80 8.56 5.61 3.85
C THR A 80 9.12 4.32 4.47
N ILE A 81 8.41 3.20 4.37
CA ILE A 81 8.87 1.90 4.90
C ILE A 81 10.09 1.38 4.14
N TYR A 82 10.09 1.46 2.80
CA TYR A 82 11.19 1.00 1.96
C TYR A 82 12.48 1.79 2.22
N ARG A 83 12.38 3.12 2.41
CA ARG A 83 13.54 3.93 2.80
C ARG A 83 14.04 3.59 4.22
N ASN A 84 13.14 3.38 5.17
CA ASN A 84 13.53 3.04 6.55
C ASN A 84 14.16 1.65 6.68
N ARG A 85 13.78 0.68 5.83
CA ARG A 85 14.37 -0.67 5.81
C ARG A 85 15.74 -0.75 5.14
N ARG A 86 16.19 0.33 4.47
CA ARG A 86 17.51 0.43 3.81
C ARG A 86 18.63 0.94 4.74
N LEU A 87 18.32 1.25 6.00
CA LEU A 87 19.26 1.64 7.04
C LEU A 87 19.38 0.52 8.08
#